data_AF-A0A7W5TUB3-F1
#
_entry.id   AF-A0A7W5TUB3-F1
#
_cell.length_a   1.000
_cell.length_b   1.000
_cell.length_c   1.000
_cell.angle_alpha   90.00
_cell.angle_beta   90.00
_cell.angle_gamma   90.00
#
_symmetry.space_group_name_H-M   'P 1'
#
loop_
_entity.id
_entity.type
_entity.pdbx_description
1 polymer ?
#
loop_
_entity_poly.entity_id
_entity_poly.type
_entity_poly.pdbx_seq_one_letter_code
_entity_poly.pdbx_strand_id
1 'polypeptide(L)'
;MSTENCKDCDTPAESAQRLERIYEYLDGVLSRGDIDDVQAHLNDCPECASDYDLECVIRSAVRRSCTEQAPDTLKITIMEQISQIRTEAGH
;
A
#
# COMPACT_ATOMS: atom_id res chain seq x y z
N MET A 1 -17.82 -7.69 -23.02
CA MET A 1 -17.88 -8.87 -22.13
C MET A 1 -16.67 -8.72 -21.22
N SER A 2 -16.75 -8.34 -19.95
CA SER A 2 -17.85 -8.26 -18.99
C SER A 2 -17.55 -7.08 -18.06
N THR A 3 -18.45 -6.11 -17.95
CA THR A 3 -18.34 -4.97 -17.02
C THR A 3 -19.07 -5.33 -15.74
N GLU A 4 -18.58 -6.34 -15.03
CA GLU A 4 -19.20 -6.86 -13.81
C GLU A 4 -18.10 -7.29 -12.83
N ASN A 5 -17.35 -6.34 -12.25
CA ASN A 5 -16.69 -6.66 -10.97
C ASN A 5 -16.26 -5.48 -10.07
N CYS A 6 -16.85 -4.29 -10.21
CA CYS A 6 -16.88 -3.42 -9.04
C CYS A 6 -18.13 -3.73 -8.23
N LYS A 7 -18.00 -4.60 -7.24
CA LYS A 7 -19.08 -4.90 -6.29
C LYS A 7 -19.34 -3.73 -5.33
N ASP A 8 -18.48 -2.72 -5.38
CA ASP A 8 -18.23 -1.73 -4.33
C ASP A 8 -18.41 -0.27 -4.83
N CYS A 9 -19.15 -0.04 -5.91
CA CYS A 9 -19.25 1.26 -6.59
C CYS A 9 -20.59 2.01 -6.48
N ASP A 10 -21.64 1.42 -5.94
CA ASP A 10 -22.99 2.00 -6.08
C ASP A 10 -23.47 2.80 -4.86
N THR A 11 -22.86 2.64 -3.67
CA THR A 11 -23.35 3.31 -2.44
C THR A 11 -22.23 3.95 -1.60
N PRO A 12 -22.52 5.05 -0.87
CA PRO A 12 -21.53 5.77 -0.08
C PRO A 12 -20.90 4.98 1.08
N ALA A 13 -21.54 3.89 1.53
CA ALA A 13 -20.95 3.00 2.53
C ALA A 13 -19.88 2.07 1.91
N GLU A 14 -20.05 1.69 0.65
CA GLU A 14 -19.12 0.83 -0.08
C GLU A 14 -17.91 1.62 -0.60
N SER A 15 -18.06 2.92 -0.87
CA SER A 15 -16.93 3.79 -1.23
C SER A 15 -15.90 3.95 -0.10
N ALA A 16 -16.35 3.94 1.16
CA ALA A 16 -15.44 4.01 2.31
C ALA A 16 -14.62 2.73 2.46
N GLN A 17 -15.25 1.56 2.29
CA GLN A 17 -14.60 0.25 2.35
C GLN A 17 -13.60 0.07 1.20
N ARG A 18 -13.94 0.54 0.00
CA ARG A 18 -13.00 0.56 -1.13
C ARG A 18 -11.76 1.41 -0.82
N LEU A 19 -11.97 2.62 -0.32
CA LEU A 19 -10.86 3.52 -0.02
C LEU A 19 -9.96 2.94 1.08
N GLU A 20 -10.54 2.27 2.07
CA GLU A 20 -9.78 1.51 3.09
C GLU A 20 -8.88 0.45 2.43
N ARG A 21 -9.40 -0.35 1.50
CA ARG A 21 -8.60 -1.36 0.77
C ARG A 21 -7.45 -0.75 -0.03
N ILE A 22 -7.67 0.41 -0.65
CA ILE A 22 -6.62 1.15 -1.36
C ILE A 22 -5.53 1.61 -0.38
N TYR A 23 -5.90 2.09 0.81
CA TYR A 23 -4.94 2.46 1.84
C TYR A 23 -4.17 1.25 2.38
N GLU A 24 -4.85 0.15 2.68
CA GLU A 24 -4.21 -1.09 3.13
C GLU A 24 -3.18 -1.59 2.11
N TYR A 25 -3.52 -1.52 0.82
CA TYR A 25 -2.62 -1.84 -0.27
C TYR A 25 -1.41 -0.89 -0.31
N LEU A 26 -1.65 0.42 -0.24
CA LEU A 26 -0.59 1.44 -0.27
C LEU A 26 0.33 1.40 0.96
N ASP A 27 -0.17 0.95 2.10
CA ASP A 27 0.60 0.77 3.34
C ASP A 27 1.32 -0.59 3.42
N GLY A 28 1.01 -1.51 2.50
CA GLY A 28 1.65 -2.83 2.43
C GLY A 28 1.28 -3.75 3.59
N VAL A 29 0.10 -3.55 4.18
CA VAL A 29 -0.40 -4.38 5.30
C VAL A 29 -1.22 -5.59 4.83
N LEU A 30 -1.50 -5.67 3.53
CA LEU A 30 -2.25 -6.75 2.91
C LEU A 30 -1.46 -8.06 2.84
N SER A 31 -2.18 -9.18 2.89
CA SER A 31 -1.61 -10.50 2.61
C SER A 31 -1.31 -10.65 1.11
N ARG A 32 -0.51 -11.66 0.74
CA ARG A 32 -0.17 -11.90 -0.68
C ARG A 32 -1.40 -12.09 -1.56
N GLY A 33 -2.41 -12.83 -1.08
CA GLY A 33 -3.65 -13.04 -1.83
C GLY A 33 -4.41 -11.74 -2.03
N ASP A 34 -4.56 -10.94 -0.97
CA ASP A 34 -5.27 -9.66 -1.03
C ASP A 34 -4.58 -8.64 -1.94
N ILE A 35 -3.24 -8.69 -2.03
CA ILE A 35 -2.47 -7.87 -2.98
C ILE A 35 -2.85 -8.22 -4.43
N ASP A 36 -2.90 -9.51 -4.77
CA ASP A 36 -3.28 -9.97 -6.11
C ASP A 36 -4.73 -9.58 -6.43
N ASP A 37 -5.65 -9.72 -5.47
CA ASP A 37 -7.06 -9.34 -5.62
C ASP A 37 -7.23 -7.83 -5.86
N VAL A 38 -6.61 -6.99 -5.02
CA VAL A 38 -6.66 -5.52 -5.19
C VAL A 38 -6.00 -5.10 -6.51
N GLN A 39 -4.87 -5.71 -6.88
CA GLN A 39 -4.19 -5.41 -8.13
C GLN A 39 -5.03 -5.79 -9.35
N ALA A 40 -5.67 -6.97 -9.34
CA ALA A 40 -6.59 -7.37 -10.41
C ALA A 40 -7.75 -6.39 -10.53
N HIS A 41 -8.31 -5.95 -9.41
CA HIS A 41 -9.39 -4.97 -9.38
C HIS A 41 -8.97 -3.59 -9.93
N LEU A 42 -7.81 -3.06 -9.52
CA LEU A 42 -7.30 -1.78 -10.04
C LEU A 42 -7.06 -1.83 -11.56
N ASN A 43 -6.75 -2.99 -12.13
CA ASN A 43 -6.59 -3.15 -13.58
C ASN A 43 -7.92 -3.21 -14.34
N ASP A 44 -9.00 -3.66 -13.70
CA ASP A 44 -10.33 -3.81 -14.31
C ASP A 44 -11.23 -2.59 -14.06
N CYS A 45 -10.97 -1.82 -13.00
CA CYS A 45 -11.84 -0.75 -12.52
C CYS A 45 -11.18 0.64 -12.64
N PRO A 46 -11.56 1.48 -13.63
CA PRO A 46 -10.90 2.76 -13.89
C PRO A 46 -11.17 3.83 -12.81
N GLU A 47 -12.30 3.76 -12.11
CA GLU A 47 -12.57 4.68 -10.99
C GLU A 47 -11.64 4.41 -9.80
N CYS A 48 -11.47 3.15 -9.41
CA CYS A 48 -10.59 2.76 -8.30
C CYS A 48 -9.12 3.03 -8.65
N ALA A 49 -8.73 2.84 -9.91
CA ALA A 49 -7.42 3.24 -10.41
C ALA A 49 -7.20 4.76 -10.27
N SER A 50 -8.23 5.57 -10.59
CA SER A 50 -8.15 7.03 -10.45
C SER A 50 -8.02 7.47 -9.00
N ASP A 51 -8.76 6.86 -8.08
CA ASP A 51 -8.65 7.12 -6.63
C ASP A 51 -7.26 6.72 -6.10
N TYR A 52 -6.75 5.55 -6.51
CA TYR A 52 -5.38 5.11 -6.18
C TYR A 52 -4.31 6.09 -6.66
N ASP A 53 -4.42 6.57 -7.90
CA ASP A 53 -3.47 7.53 -8.47
C ASP A 53 -3.49 8.86 -7.71
N LEU A 54 -4.69 9.34 -7.33
CA LEU A 54 -4.85 10.53 -6.51
C LEU A 54 -4.14 10.37 -5.15
N GLU A 55 -4.34 9.23 -4.48
CA GLU A 55 -3.69 8.97 -3.20
C GLU A 55 -2.17 8.83 -3.33
N CYS A 56 -1.66 8.29 -4.44
CA CYS A 56 -0.23 8.28 -4.74
C CYS A 56 0.33 9.71 -4.85
N VAL A 57 -0.39 10.63 -5.49
CA VAL A 57 0.00 12.04 -5.60
C VAL A 57 0.01 12.71 -4.23
N ILE A 58 -1.03 12.49 -3.42
CA ILE A 58 -1.14 13.03 -2.05
C ILE A 58 0.03 12.54 -1.19
N ARG A 59 0.25 11.22 -1.13
CA ARG A 59 1.37 10.62 -0.37
C ARG A 59 2.71 11.16 -0.84
N SER A 60 2.89 11.38 -2.15
CA SER A 60 4.11 11.97 -2.71
C SER A 60 4.31 13.43 -2.27
N ALA A 61 3.24 14.23 -2.25
CA ALA A 61 3.28 15.62 -1.80
C ALA A 61 3.59 15.72 -0.29
N VAL A 62 2.98 14.85 0.53
CA VAL A 62 3.26 14.75 1.97
C VAL A 62 4.72 14.38 2.21
N ARG A 63 5.23 13.34 1.51
CA ARG A 63 6.64 12.90 1.63
C ARG A 63 7.63 14.00 1.25
N ARG A 64 7.35 14.78 0.20
CA ARG A 64 8.20 15.91 -0.20
C ARG A 64 8.25 17.01 0.85
N SER A 65 7.16 17.21 1.58
CA SER A 65 7.02 18.28 2.57
C SER A 65 7.62 17.90 3.93
N CYS A 66 7.79 16.60 4.19
CA CYS A 66 8.45 16.11 5.39
C CYS A 66 9.98 16.24 5.23
N THR A 67 10.62 16.99 6.13
CA THR A 67 12.08 17.20 6.15
C THR A 67 12.77 16.49 7.34
N GLU A 68 12.00 15.71 8.11
CA GLU A 68 12.51 14.97 9.26
C GLU A 68 13.32 13.77 8.77
N GLN A 69 14.63 13.84 8.96
CA GLN A 69 15.53 12.73 8.69
C GLN A 69 15.56 11.80 9.92
N ALA A 70 15.35 10.50 9.71
CA ALA A 70 15.53 9.52 10.77
C ALA A 70 16.98 9.57 11.29
N PRO A 71 17.20 9.50 12.62
CA PRO A 71 18.54 9.56 13.19
C PRO A 71 19.40 8.38 12.73
N ASP A 72 20.68 8.64 12.43
CA ASP A 72 21.62 7.63 11.93
C ASP A 72 21.78 6.45 12.89
N THR A 73 21.58 6.66 14.19
CA THR A 73 21.62 5.62 15.21
C THR A 73 20.59 4.53 14.96
N LEU A 74 19.37 4.87 14.55
CA LEU A 74 18.34 3.89 14.21
C LEU A 74 18.75 3.05 13.00
N LYS A 75 19.34 3.67 11.98
CA LYS A 75 19.82 2.97 10.79
C LYS A 75 20.92 1.96 11.15
N ILE A 76 21.87 2.36 11.99
CA ILE A 76 22.94 1.47 12.46
C ILE A 76 22.34 0.28 13.21
N THR A 77 21.47 0.53 14.20
CA THR A 77 20.81 -0.52 14.96
C THR A 77 20.05 -1.50 14.07
N ILE A 78 19.27 -1.01 13.10
CA ILE A 78 18.51 -1.86 12.17
C ILE A 78 19.46 -2.75 11.34
N MET A 79 20.56 -2.19 10.82
CA MET A 79 21.53 -2.93 10.02
C MET A 79 22.29 -3.99 10.83
N GLU A 80 22.62 -3.70 12.09
CA GLU A 80 23.21 -4.67 13.01
C GLU A 80 22.25 -5.83 13.28
N GLN A 81 20.99 -5.54 13.61
CA GLN A 81 19.96 -6.57 13.85
C GLN A 81 19.74 -7.45 12.61
N ILE A 82 19.67 -6.86 11.40
CA ILE A 82 19.55 -7.63 10.15
C ILE A 82 20.78 -8.54 9.93
N SER A 83 21.99 -8.04 10.21
CA SER A 83 23.23 -8.81 10.04
C SER A 83 23.30 -9.99 11.02
N GLN A 84 22.84 -9.79 12.25
CA GLN A 84 22.73 -10.83 13.25
C GLN A 84 21.76 -11.94 12.79
N ILE A 85 20.53 -11.57 12.39
CA ILE A 85 19.52 -12.54 11.92
C ILE A 85 20.04 -13.34 10.71
N ARG A 86 20.74 -12.69 9.77
CA ARG A 86 21.33 -13.36 8.59
C ARG A 86 22.41 -14.37 8.96
N THR A 87 23.17 -14.11 10.02
CA THR A 87 24.21 -15.03 10.51
C THR A 87 23.59 -16.22 11.24
N GLU A 88 22.54 -15.98 12.03
CA GLU A 88 21.79 -17.00 12.76
C GLU A 88 20.98 -17.93 11.84
N ALA A 89 20.40 -17.41 10.76
CA ALA A 89 19.65 -18.19 9.77
C ALA A 89 20.54 -18.99 8.79
N GLY A 90 21.87 -18.74 8.81
CA GLY A 90 22.87 -19.42 7.98
C GLY A 90 23.60 -20.59 8.66
N HIS A 91 23.23 -20.94 9.89
CA HIS A 91 23.64 -22.14 10.62
C HIS A 91 22.47 -23.10 10.77
#